data_AF-F1L921-F1
#
_entry.id   AF-F1L921-F1
#
_cell.length_a   1.000
_cell.length_b   1.000
_cell.length_c   1.000
_cell.angle_alpha   90.00
_cell.angle_beta   90.00
_cell.angle_gamma   90.00
#
_symmetry.space_group_name_H-M   'P 1'
#
loop_
_entity.id
_entity.type
_entity.pdbx_description
1 polymer ?
#
loop_
_entity_poly.entity_id
_entity_poly.type
_entity_poly.pdbx_seq_one_letter_code
_entity_poly.pdbx_strand_id
1 'polypeptide(L)'
;MDNGILSFNCYLSEPESEVFCEEQIYRVRPMKLLYYLVDDTMSLNEPPVDNSGIMQGRVFTRQKVPRTDEHIGREFIHWSDLNVAQDIVLFARTYRITSCDHYTKDFLERNGIKVREAEEIPLDPWTKRRSAKRIEAMRQSVESNGFVNAPTKLHLLACWLDSSNDFHGSRQRRTFRMTVFTVDDTVTLVETTSGLEGQVFLKRINLPCKTSRSRRYYRSWELYPGVWVDVFTRPMFIYGCEGTESRAFLQQQHGQTDFSDYERVLDEGPPIEHIIETPPTLKFIAEMLNGPFADKKFVLTYHVNSQEVDIAESGMRRKWSVGRAFLEGIHSHQYSIDHFTIGSTMTFYRWSFKLLEADPNTLQYLRSKETHDYDAV
;
A
#
# COMPACT_ATOMS: atom_id res chain seq x y z
N MET A 1 -27.28 47.01 17.91
CA MET A 1 -26.35 46.51 16.87
C MET A 1 -26.28 45.01 17.06
N ASP A 2 -26.65 44.24 16.04
CA ASP A 2 -26.63 42.78 16.12
C ASP A 2 -25.18 42.29 16.24
N ASN A 3 -24.85 41.53 17.29
CA ASN A 3 -23.55 40.87 17.46
C ASN A 3 -23.39 39.65 16.53
N GLY A 4 -24.04 39.68 15.36
CA GLY A 4 -24.08 38.59 14.40
C GLY A 4 -22.77 38.42 13.63
N ILE A 5 -22.50 37.19 13.23
CA ILE A 5 -21.40 36.84 12.34
C ILE A 5 -22.01 36.27 11.07
N LEU A 6 -21.72 36.89 9.93
CA LEU A 6 -22.08 36.35 8.63
C LEU A 6 -20.99 35.38 8.18
N SER A 7 -21.41 34.18 7.84
CA SER A 7 -20.55 33.06 7.48
C SER A 7 -20.82 32.62 6.05
N PHE A 8 -19.75 32.56 5.27
CA PHE A 8 -19.74 32.20 3.85
C PHE A 8 -18.70 31.10 3.58
N ASN A 9 -19.08 30.13 2.78
CA ASN A 9 -18.15 29.17 2.19
C ASN A 9 -17.66 29.73 0.85
N CYS A 10 -16.36 29.61 0.62
CA CYS A 10 -15.74 30.06 -0.61
C CYS A 10 -14.59 29.14 -1.00
N TYR A 11 -14.05 29.31 -2.20
CA TYR A 11 -12.82 28.64 -2.60
C TYR A 11 -11.90 29.55 -3.40
N LEU A 12 -10.62 29.23 -3.36
CA LEU A 12 -9.58 29.78 -4.22
C LEU A 12 -9.13 28.71 -5.21
N SER A 13 -9.03 29.06 -6.50
CA SER A 13 -8.41 28.22 -7.53
C SER A 13 -7.01 28.76 -7.82
N GLU A 14 -5.97 27.99 -7.50
CA GLU A 14 -4.57 28.36 -7.76
C GLU A 14 -4.02 27.54 -8.93
N PRO A 15 -3.45 28.16 -9.98
CA PRO A 15 -2.63 27.45 -10.94
C PRO A 15 -1.30 27.05 -10.28
N GLU A 16 -0.90 25.78 -10.41
CA GLU A 16 0.35 25.30 -9.82
C GLU A 16 1.51 25.70 -10.75
N SER A 17 2.43 26.53 -10.23
CA SER A 17 3.44 27.22 -11.07
C SER A 17 4.67 26.36 -11.43
N GLU A 18 4.83 25.19 -10.78
CA GLU A 18 5.92 24.24 -11.04
C GLU A 18 5.33 22.89 -11.42
N VAL A 19 5.04 22.72 -12.71
CA VAL A 19 4.48 21.49 -13.28
C VAL A 19 5.60 20.45 -13.41
N PHE A 20 5.82 19.62 -12.37
CA PHE A 20 6.62 18.40 -12.50
C PHE A 20 5.82 17.22 -13.09
N CYS A 21 4.51 17.39 -13.30
CA CYS A 21 3.60 16.38 -13.81
C CYS A 21 2.38 17.02 -14.47
N GLU A 22 1.93 16.54 -15.63
CA GLU A 22 0.72 17.00 -16.35
C GLU A 22 -0.58 16.86 -15.52
N GLU A 23 -0.53 16.19 -14.37
CA GLU A 23 -1.68 15.79 -13.55
C GLU A 23 -2.09 16.81 -12.47
N GLN A 24 -1.42 17.96 -12.37
CA GLN A 24 -1.67 19.04 -11.38
C GLN A 24 -1.85 20.41 -12.04
N ILE A 25 -2.87 20.53 -12.91
CA ILE A 25 -3.12 21.75 -13.69
C ILE A 25 -3.62 22.91 -12.81
N TYR A 26 -4.42 22.61 -11.78
CA TYR A 26 -4.94 23.59 -10.83
C TYR A 26 -5.33 22.90 -9.51
N ARG A 27 -5.29 23.68 -8.43
CA ARG A 27 -5.66 23.25 -7.08
C ARG A 27 -6.83 24.07 -6.56
N VAL A 28 -7.80 23.41 -5.92
CA VAL A 28 -8.97 24.07 -5.32
C VAL A 28 -8.83 24.06 -3.80
N ARG A 29 -8.84 25.24 -3.17
CA ARG A 29 -8.69 25.40 -1.71
C ARG A 29 -9.99 25.93 -1.11
N PRO A 30 -10.80 25.09 -0.43
CA PRO A 30 -12.00 25.54 0.25
C PRO A 30 -11.64 26.41 1.45
N MET A 31 -12.42 27.44 1.72
CA MET A 31 -12.19 28.40 2.80
C MET A 31 -13.51 28.89 3.39
N LYS A 32 -13.44 29.38 4.62
CA LYS A 32 -14.56 29.96 5.36
C LYS A 32 -14.30 31.44 5.62
N LEU A 33 -15.12 32.29 5.00
CA LEU A 33 -15.10 33.74 5.16
C LEU A 33 -16.11 34.14 6.23
N LEU A 34 -15.66 34.88 7.24
CA LEU A 34 -16.50 35.37 8.32
C LEU A 34 -16.49 36.91 8.30
N TYR A 35 -17.67 37.53 8.34
CA TYR A 35 -17.86 38.97 8.46
C TYR A 35 -18.52 39.26 9.81
N TYR A 36 -17.92 40.17 10.58
CA TYR A 36 -18.38 40.54 11.92
C TYR A 36 -19.16 41.85 11.85
N LEU A 37 -20.46 41.79 12.15
CA LEU A 37 -21.35 42.96 12.05
C LEU A 37 -21.07 44.06 13.10
N VAL A 38 -20.36 43.72 14.17
CA VAL A 38 -20.09 44.66 15.28
C VAL A 38 -19.08 45.75 14.92
N ASP A 39 -18.14 45.45 14.01
CA ASP A 39 -17.01 46.33 13.70
C ASP A 39 -16.64 46.35 12.21
N ASP A 40 -17.46 45.75 11.34
CA ASP A 40 -17.24 45.63 9.90
C ASP A 40 -15.88 45.01 9.54
N THR A 41 -15.45 44.04 10.35
CA THR A 41 -14.21 43.30 10.12
C THR A 41 -14.49 41.96 9.49
N MET A 42 -13.48 41.40 8.82
CA MET A 42 -13.55 40.10 8.16
C MET A 42 -12.40 39.21 8.63
N SER A 43 -12.60 37.90 8.57
CA SER A 43 -11.54 36.91 8.69
C SER A 43 -11.74 35.78 7.69
N LEU A 44 -10.64 35.18 7.24
CA LEU A 44 -10.67 34.07 6.29
C LEU A 44 -9.86 32.92 6.87
N ASN A 45 -10.50 31.76 6.99
CA ASN A 45 -9.89 30.55 7.52
C ASN A 45 -10.00 29.42 6.52
N GLU A 46 -8.88 28.77 6.22
CA GLU A 46 -8.83 27.51 5.50
C GLU A 46 -8.99 26.36 6.50
N PRO A 47 -10.07 25.55 6.40
CA PRO A 47 -10.26 24.40 7.27
C PRO A 47 -9.14 23.36 7.04
N PRO A 48 -8.70 22.65 8.10
CA PRO A 48 -7.71 21.61 7.97
C PRO A 48 -8.24 20.46 7.10
N VAL A 49 -7.43 20.00 6.16
CA VAL A 49 -7.68 18.85 5.29
C VAL A 49 -6.58 17.84 5.50
N ASP A 50 -6.96 16.63 5.93
CA ASP A 50 -6.00 15.58 6.24
C ASP A 50 -5.10 15.25 5.05
N ASN A 51 -3.79 15.18 5.30
CA ASN A 51 -2.77 14.84 4.31
C ASN A 51 -2.76 15.79 3.09
N SER A 52 -3.10 17.06 3.28
CA SER A 52 -3.02 18.11 2.25
C SER A 52 -1.59 18.53 1.90
N GLY A 53 -0.64 18.24 2.78
CA GLY A 53 0.78 18.57 2.61
C GLY A 53 1.11 20.07 2.67
N ILE A 54 0.12 20.93 2.96
CA ILE A 54 0.28 22.38 3.02
C ILE A 54 -0.02 22.92 4.42
N MET A 55 0.56 24.07 4.73
CA MET A 55 0.19 24.84 5.92
C MET A 55 -1.22 25.41 5.71
N GLN A 56 -2.14 24.98 6.56
CA GLN A 56 -3.54 25.38 6.55
C GLN A 56 -3.89 26.16 7.82
N GLY A 57 -5.04 26.81 7.81
CA GLY A 57 -5.54 27.58 8.95
C GLY A 57 -5.89 29.01 8.56
N ARG A 58 -5.56 29.96 9.42
CA ARG A 58 -6.00 31.35 9.26
C ARG A 58 -5.21 32.04 8.14
N VAL A 59 -5.90 32.40 7.06
CA VAL A 59 -5.31 33.15 5.92
C VAL A 59 -5.07 34.60 6.31
N PHE A 60 -6.05 35.24 6.96
CA PHE A 60 -5.86 36.53 7.61
C PHE A 60 -6.71 36.67 8.87
N THR A 61 -6.19 37.45 9.82
CA THR A 61 -6.85 37.76 11.11
C THR A 61 -7.92 38.82 10.95
N ARG A 62 -8.83 38.86 11.93
CA ARG A 62 -9.95 39.80 11.99
C ARG A 62 -9.47 41.24 11.77
N GLN A 63 -9.82 41.82 10.61
CA GLN A 63 -9.45 43.17 10.21
C GLN A 63 -10.43 43.74 9.19
N LYS A 64 -10.43 45.07 9.00
CA LYS A 64 -11.17 45.68 7.90
C LYS A 64 -10.41 45.43 6.60
N VAL A 65 -11.12 45.01 5.56
CA VAL A 65 -10.51 44.68 4.27
C VAL A 65 -10.77 45.82 3.29
N PRO A 66 -9.71 46.44 2.71
CA PRO A 66 -9.89 47.51 1.74
C PRO A 66 -10.52 46.95 0.45
N ARG A 67 -11.38 47.76 -0.18
CA ARG A 67 -11.88 47.44 -1.51
C ARG A 67 -10.77 47.59 -2.55
N THR A 68 -10.84 46.76 -3.58
CA THR A 68 -9.95 46.86 -4.75
C THR A 68 -10.42 47.91 -5.76
N ASP A 69 -11.72 48.25 -5.76
CA ASP A 69 -12.31 49.19 -6.71
C ASP A 69 -12.64 50.52 -6.04
N GLU A 70 -11.86 51.55 -6.40
CA GLU A 70 -11.86 52.92 -5.88
C GLU A 70 -13.13 53.72 -6.27
N HIS A 71 -13.90 53.28 -7.28
CA HIS A 71 -14.99 54.09 -7.87
C HIS A 71 -16.29 54.16 -7.05
N ILE A 72 -16.41 53.41 -5.95
CA ILE A 72 -17.68 53.27 -5.20
C ILE A 72 -17.72 54.12 -3.91
N GLY A 73 -16.68 54.92 -3.64
CA GLY A 73 -16.69 55.91 -2.56
C GLY A 73 -16.70 55.34 -1.13
N ARG A 74 -16.56 54.01 -0.98
CA ARG A 74 -16.34 53.32 0.30
C ARG A 74 -14.95 52.67 0.30
N GLU A 75 -14.19 52.93 1.35
CA GLU A 75 -12.80 52.47 1.51
C GLU A 75 -12.71 50.96 1.82
N PHE A 76 -13.68 50.42 2.58
CA PHE A 76 -13.68 49.04 3.04
C PHE A 76 -14.86 48.24 2.49
N ILE A 77 -14.67 46.92 2.38
CA ILE A 77 -15.72 45.97 1.99
C ILE A 77 -16.81 45.95 3.05
N HIS A 78 -18.05 46.06 2.62
CA HIS A 78 -19.22 46.00 3.49
C HIS A 78 -19.99 44.68 3.27
N TRP A 79 -20.79 44.24 4.25
CA TRP A 79 -21.59 43.01 4.09
C TRP A 79 -22.53 43.05 2.88
N SER A 80 -22.95 44.25 2.45
CA SER A 80 -23.79 44.44 1.27
C SER A 80 -23.10 44.12 -0.05
N ASP A 81 -21.77 44.05 -0.04
CA ASP A 81 -20.96 43.74 -1.22
C ASP A 81 -20.77 42.21 -1.40
N LEU A 82 -21.24 41.41 -0.44
CA LEU A 82 -21.09 39.96 -0.38
C LEU A 82 -22.40 39.26 -0.78
N ASN A 83 -22.32 38.34 -1.74
CA ASN A 83 -23.43 37.45 -2.08
C ASN A 83 -22.90 36.08 -2.52
N VAL A 84 -23.76 35.07 -2.46
CA VAL A 84 -23.49 33.73 -3.00
C VAL A 84 -23.32 33.82 -4.53
N ALA A 85 -22.55 32.90 -5.11
CA ALA A 85 -22.19 32.84 -6.53
C ALA A 85 -21.46 34.10 -7.03
N GLN A 86 -20.74 34.80 -6.14
CA GLN A 86 -20.01 36.04 -6.43
C GLN A 86 -18.51 35.85 -6.25
N ASP A 87 -17.74 36.52 -7.09
CA ASP A 87 -16.29 36.58 -6.95
C ASP A 87 -15.91 37.80 -6.12
N ILE A 88 -15.01 37.60 -5.16
CA ILE A 88 -14.49 38.64 -4.30
C ILE A 88 -12.97 38.66 -4.36
N VAL A 89 -12.40 39.85 -4.53
CA VAL A 89 -10.95 40.04 -4.53
C VAL A 89 -10.52 40.45 -3.12
N LEU A 90 -9.71 39.63 -2.47
CA LEU A 90 -9.12 39.91 -1.15
C LEU A 90 -7.60 39.77 -1.27
N PHE A 91 -6.85 40.84 -0.97
CA PHE A 91 -5.38 40.85 -1.00
C PHE A 91 -4.79 40.28 -2.31
N ALA A 92 -5.25 40.80 -3.45
CA ALA A 92 -4.83 40.41 -4.81
C ALA A 92 -5.13 38.95 -5.21
N ARG A 93 -6.03 38.27 -4.48
CA ARG A 93 -6.51 36.93 -4.81
C ARG A 93 -8.03 36.92 -4.96
N THR A 94 -8.53 36.17 -5.95
CA THR A 94 -9.96 36.06 -6.24
C THR A 94 -10.53 34.81 -5.59
N TYR A 95 -11.58 34.98 -4.79
CA TYR A 95 -12.29 33.91 -4.11
C TYR A 95 -13.71 33.82 -4.65
N ARG A 96 -14.18 32.61 -4.93
CA ARG A 96 -15.57 32.36 -5.32
C ARG A 96 -16.40 32.04 -4.09
N ILE A 97 -17.40 32.86 -3.76
CA ILE A 97 -18.36 32.55 -2.69
C ILE A 97 -19.39 31.56 -3.24
N THR A 98 -19.47 30.38 -2.62
CA THR A 98 -20.31 29.27 -3.11
C THR A 98 -21.56 29.05 -2.28
N SER A 99 -21.51 29.29 -0.97
CA SER A 99 -22.68 29.14 -0.11
C SER A 99 -22.57 30.02 1.14
N CYS A 100 -23.66 30.13 1.89
CA CYS A 100 -23.67 30.81 3.18
C CYS A 100 -24.51 30.03 4.20
N ASP A 101 -24.29 30.29 5.48
CA ASP A 101 -25.09 29.67 6.55
C ASP A 101 -26.52 30.25 6.58
N HIS A 102 -27.46 29.54 7.21
CA HIS A 102 -28.88 29.95 7.28
C HIS A 102 -29.06 31.34 7.90
N TYR A 103 -28.33 31.64 8.97
CA TYR A 103 -28.36 32.95 9.60
C TYR A 103 -27.94 34.07 8.64
N THR A 104 -26.86 33.84 7.89
CA THR A 104 -26.38 34.79 6.87
C THR A 104 -27.43 35.03 5.80
N LYS A 105 -28.08 33.95 5.34
CA LYS A 105 -29.13 34.03 4.31
C LYS A 105 -30.30 34.90 4.79
N ASP A 106 -30.84 34.59 5.97
CA ASP A 106 -31.95 35.34 6.55
C ASP A 106 -31.58 36.81 6.77
N PHE A 107 -30.35 37.08 7.22
CA PHE A 107 -29.87 38.44 7.43
C PHE A 107 -29.80 39.23 6.12
N LEU A 108 -29.22 38.66 5.06
CA LEU A 108 -29.12 39.31 3.75
C LEU A 108 -30.51 39.59 3.17
N GLU A 109 -31.42 38.62 3.22
CA GLU A 109 -32.79 38.77 2.71
C GLU A 109 -33.59 39.83 3.47
N ARG A 110 -33.48 39.88 4.82
CA ARG A 110 -34.11 40.92 5.65
C ARG A 110 -33.59 42.33 5.33
N ASN A 111 -32.34 42.44 4.90
CA ASN A 111 -31.72 43.69 4.52
C ASN A 111 -31.84 43.99 3.01
N GLY A 112 -32.73 43.29 2.30
CA GLY A 112 -33.08 43.57 0.90
C GLY A 112 -32.15 42.95 -0.14
N ILE A 113 -31.23 42.08 0.26
CA ILE A 113 -30.34 41.36 -0.67
C ILE A 113 -30.89 39.97 -0.93
N LYS A 114 -31.32 39.73 -2.18
CA LYS A 114 -31.72 38.39 -2.62
C LYS A 114 -30.50 37.50 -2.76
N VAL A 115 -30.42 36.47 -1.92
CA VAL A 115 -29.33 35.48 -1.95
C VAL A 115 -29.47 34.60 -3.18
N ARG A 116 -28.38 34.41 -3.93
CA ARG A 116 -28.35 33.54 -5.10
C ARG A 116 -28.29 32.06 -4.73
N GLU A 117 -28.52 31.20 -5.72
CA GLU A 117 -28.45 29.76 -5.54
C GLU A 117 -27.03 29.32 -5.16
N ALA A 118 -26.95 28.35 -4.24
CA ALA A 118 -25.68 27.82 -3.78
C ALA A 118 -25.01 27.00 -4.87
N GLU A 119 -23.68 27.14 -4.98
CA GLU A 119 -22.85 26.40 -5.91
C GLU A 119 -22.06 25.33 -5.18
N GLU A 120 -21.79 24.22 -5.86
CA GLU A 120 -20.85 23.23 -5.35
C GLU A 120 -19.40 23.68 -5.57
N ILE A 121 -18.55 23.42 -4.57
CA ILE A 121 -17.10 23.65 -4.70
C ILE A 121 -16.56 22.59 -5.67
N PRO A 122 -15.88 22.99 -6.76
CA PRO A 122 -15.35 22.03 -7.73
C PRO A 122 -14.28 21.14 -7.09
N LEU A 123 -14.26 19.87 -7.49
CA LEU A 123 -13.20 18.94 -7.08
C LEU A 123 -11.97 19.13 -7.96
N ASP A 124 -10.81 19.30 -7.35
CA ASP A 124 -9.54 19.23 -8.08
C ASP A 124 -9.20 17.78 -8.48
N PRO A 125 -8.32 17.57 -9.49
CA PRO A 125 -7.95 16.24 -9.96
C PRO A 125 -7.44 15.31 -8.85
N TRP A 126 -6.67 15.88 -7.90
CA TRP A 126 -6.11 15.15 -6.77
C TRP A 126 -7.19 14.62 -5.82
N THR A 127 -8.14 15.47 -5.42
CA THR A 127 -9.23 15.14 -4.52
C THR A 127 -10.17 14.12 -5.15
N LYS A 128 -10.45 14.25 -6.46
CA LYS A 128 -11.26 13.29 -7.23
C LYS A 128 -10.66 11.88 -7.24
N ARG A 129 -9.33 11.76 -7.40
CA ARG A 129 -8.65 10.45 -7.35
C ARG A 129 -8.67 9.84 -5.96
N ARG A 130 -8.48 10.67 -4.92
CA ARG A 130 -8.45 10.20 -3.53
C ARG A 130 -9.83 9.74 -3.05
N SER A 131 -10.89 10.47 -3.41
CA SER A 131 -12.26 10.06 -3.11
C SER A 131 -12.63 8.76 -3.82
N ALA A 132 -12.26 8.60 -5.09
CA ALA A 132 -12.48 7.36 -5.84
C ALA A 132 -11.78 6.15 -5.18
N LYS A 133 -10.51 6.28 -4.80
CA LYS A 133 -9.79 5.21 -4.08
C LYS A 133 -10.43 4.86 -2.74
N ARG A 134 -10.95 5.86 -2.01
CA ARG A 134 -11.63 5.65 -0.72
C ARG A 134 -12.96 4.91 -0.91
N ILE A 135 -13.74 5.27 -1.93
CA ILE A 135 -14.99 4.59 -2.28
C ILE A 135 -14.71 3.13 -2.68
N GLU A 136 -13.67 2.91 -3.48
CA GLU A 136 -13.25 1.57 -3.89
C GLU A 136 -12.84 0.70 -2.70
N ALA A 137 -12.03 1.25 -1.78
CA ALA A 137 -11.66 0.55 -0.55
C ALA A 137 -12.90 0.23 0.33
N MET A 138 -13.88 1.12 0.40
CA MET A 138 -15.12 0.89 1.14
C MET A 138 -15.97 -0.21 0.49
N ARG A 139 -16.05 -0.25 -0.86
CA ARG A 139 -16.75 -1.31 -1.59
C ARG A 139 -16.11 -2.68 -1.34
N GLN A 140 -14.78 -2.75 -1.38
CA GLN A 140 -14.04 -3.99 -1.07
C GLN A 140 -14.27 -4.47 0.38
N SER A 141 -14.48 -3.57 1.35
CA SER A 141 -14.83 -3.96 2.72
C SER A 141 -16.25 -4.49 2.91
N VAL A 142 -17.17 -4.13 2.00
CA VAL A 142 -18.57 -4.60 2.05
C VAL A 142 -18.72 -5.95 1.34
N GLU A 143 -17.91 -6.20 0.31
CA GLU A 143 -17.88 -7.49 -0.40
C GLU A 143 -17.11 -8.58 0.37
N SER A 144 -16.27 -8.23 1.35
CA SER A 144 -15.63 -9.19 2.25
C SER A 144 -16.56 -9.72 3.35
N ASN A 145 -17.80 -10.06 3.01
CA ASN A 145 -18.66 -10.94 3.82
C ASN A 145 -18.22 -12.42 3.68
N GLY A 146 -16.91 -12.67 3.72
CA GLY A 146 -16.36 -13.99 3.90
C GLY A 146 -16.38 -14.33 5.38
N PHE A 147 -17.19 -15.33 5.73
CA PHE A 147 -17.36 -15.96 7.06
C PHE A 147 -18.35 -15.27 8.02
N VAL A 148 -19.63 -15.61 7.84
CA VAL A 148 -20.77 -15.28 8.73
C VAL A 148 -20.62 -15.79 10.18
N ASN A 149 -19.56 -16.53 10.52
CA ASN A 149 -19.37 -17.14 11.85
C ASN A 149 -17.95 -16.99 12.45
N ALA A 150 -17.12 -16.04 11.97
CA ALA A 150 -15.82 -15.81 12.61
C ALA A 150 -15.99 -15.08 13.96
N PRO A 151 -15.39 -15.54 15.07
CA PRO A 151 -15.43 -14.84 16.34
C PRO A 151 -14.72 -13.50 16.23
N THR A 152 -15.15 -12.49 17.00
CA THR A 152 -14.58 -11.13 16.93
C THR A 152 -13.08 -11.07 17.28
N LYS A 153 -12.62 -12.03 18.07
CA LYS A 153 -11.22 -12.17 18.50
C LYS A 153 -10.83 -13.64 18.51
N LEU A 154 -9.62 -13.92 18.03
CA LEU A 154 -8.96 -15.21 18.19
C LEU A 154 -7.84 -15.06 19.21
N HIS A 155 -7.84 -15.91 20.24
CA HIS A 155 -6.76 -15.96 21.22
C HIS A 155 -5.85 -17.15 20.92
N LEU A 156 -4.63 -16.84 20.53
CA LEU A 156 -3.59 -17.79 20.13
C LEU A 156 -2.44 -17.73 21.12
N LEU A 157 -1.77 -18.86 21.30
CA LEU A 157 -0.59 -19.01 22.15
C LEU A 157 0.62 -19.16 21.24
N ALA A 158 1.58 -18.25 21.40
CA ALA A 158 2.80 -18.22 20.61
C ALA A 158 4.02 -18.32 21.52
N CYS A 159 5.08 -18.94 21.03
CA CYS A 159 6.35 -19.05 21.72
C CYS A 159 7.49 -18.58 20.82
N TRP A 160 8.53 -18.07 21.45
CA TRP A 160 9.73 -17.61 20.79
C TRP A 160 10.95 -18.12 21.55
N LEU A 161 11.85 -18.80 20.81
CA LEU A 161 13.17 -19.18 21.29
C LEU A 161 14.17 -18.16 20.74
N ASP A 162 14.70 -17.29 21.61
CA ASP A 162 15.77 -16.38 21.22
C ASP A 162 17.11 -17.11 21.32
N SER A 163 17.57 -17.72 20.24
CA SER A 163 18.91 -18.35 20.19
C SER A 163 20.05 -17.34 19.96
N SER A 164 19.72 -16.09 19.65
CA SER A 164 20.67 -15.09 19.14
C SER A 164 21.00 -13.95 20.10
N ASN A 165 20.13 -13.65 21.08
CA ASN A 165 20.23 -12.45 21.91
C ASN A 165 20.44 -12.75 23.41
N ASP A 166 21.12 -13.86 23.72
CA ASP A 166 21.46 -14.33 25.06
C ASP A 166 22.64 -13.56 25.71
N PHE A 167 22.56 -12.23 25.81
CA PHE A 167 23.55 -11.48 26.61
C PHE A 167 23.51 -11.85 28.11
N HIS A 168 22.46 -12.58 28.55
CA HIS A 168 22.25 -12.97 29.94
C HIS A 168 21.96 -14.47 30.14
N GLY A 169 22.52 -15.38 29.35
CA GLY A 169 22.75 -16.78 29.77
C GLY A 169 21.56 -17.63 30.28
N SER A 170 20.33 -17.15 30.22
CA SER A 170 19.13 -17.93 30.46
C SER A 170 18.48 -18.19 29.11
N ARG A 171 18.46 -19.46 28.68
CA ARG A 171 17.63 -19.96 27.57
C ARG A 171 16.15 -19.87 27.95
N GLN A 172 15.68 -18.69 28.34
CA GLN A 172 14.33 -18.50 28.83
C GLN A 172 13.40 -18.44 27.63
N ARG A 173 12.63 -19.52 27.47
CA ARG A 173 11.55 -19.62 26.49
C ARG A 173 10.53 -18.52 26.79
N ARG A 174 10.32 -17.61 25.84
CA ARG A 174 9.33 -16.55 26.00
C ARG A 174 8.01 -16.99 25.41
N THR A 175 6.95 -16.85 26.19
CA THR A 175 5.58 -17.21 25.79
C THR A 175 4.75 -15.95 25.66
N PHE A 176 3.89 -15.93 24.65
CA PHE A 176 3.08 -14.77 24.30
C PHE A 176 1.64 -15.22 24.08
N ARG A 177 0.71 -14.40 24.57
CA ARG A 177 -0.68 -14.45 24.18
C ARG A 177 -0.91 -13.50 23.01
N MET A 178 -1.19 -14.07 21.86
CA MET A 178 -1.50 -13.36 20.62
C MET A 178 -3.03 -13.22 20.49
N THR A 179 -3.53 -12.00 20.39
CA THR A 179 -4.95 -11.72 20.10
C THR A 179 -5.07 -11.16 18.69
N VAL A 180 -5.75 -11.91 17.82
CA VAL A 180 -6.04 -11.52 16.44
C VAL A 180 -7.47 -10.99 16.38
N PHE A 181 -7.64 -9.79 15.85
CA PHE A 181 -8.93 -9.15 15.66
C PHE A 181 -9.40 -9.45 14.23
N THR A 182 -10.46 -10.24 14.09
CA THR A 182 -10.94 -10.73 12.78
C THR A 182 -11.58 -9.64 11.93
N VAL A 183 -11.99 -8.53 12.54
CA VAL A 183 -12.64 -7.39 11.86
C VAL A 183 -11.66 -6.55 11.05
N ASP A 184 -10.42 -6.39 11.53
CA ASP A 184 -9.42 -5.51 10.93
C ASP A 184 -8.08 -6.22 10.64
N ASP A 185 -8.02 -7.54 10.86
CA ASP A 185 -6.82 -8.38 10.73
C ASP A 185 -5.62 -7.89 11.57
N THR A 186 -5.88 -7.09 12.61
CA THR A 186 -4.82 -6.58 13.50
C THR A 186 -4.47 -7.59 14.58
N VAL A 187 -3.22 -7.53 15.05
CA VAL A 187 -2.69 -8.44 16.07
C VAL A 187 -2.11 -7.68 17.25
N THR A 188 -2.37 -8.18 18.45
CA THR A 188 -1.78 -7.74 19.72
C THR A 188 -1.05 -8.90 20.36
N LEU A 189 0.16 -8.66 20.85
CA LEU A 189 0.98 -9.64 21.56
C LEU A 189 1.25 -9.15 22.98
N VAL A 190 0.88 -9.97 23.96
CA VAL A 190 1.13 -9.73 25.38
C VAL A 190 2.01 -10.87 25.89
N GLU A 191 3.08 -10.54 26.60
CA GLU A 191 4.00 -11.53 27.16
C GLU A 191 3.39 -12.23 28.38
N THR A 192 3.53 -13.55 28.43
CA THR A 192 3.04 -14.45 29.49
C THR A 192 4.22 -15.19 30.15
N THR A 193 5.46 -14.85 29.81
CA THR A 193 6.66 -15.40 30.43
C THR A 193 6.68 -15.08 31.93
N SER A 194 7.00 -16.07 32.76
CA SER A 194 7.13 -15.87 34.22
C SER A 194 8.13 -14.76 34.52
N GLY A 195 7.67 -13.72 35.22
CA GLY A 195 8.43 -12.50 35.56
C GLY A 195 8.21 -11.29 34.64
N LEU A 196 7.61 -11.47 33.46
CA LEU A 196 7.26 -10.41 32.50
C LEU A 196 5.75 -10.41 32.13
N GLU A 197 4.95 -11.08 32.96
CA GLU A 197 3.52 -11.29 32.69
C GLU A 197 2.76 -9.97 32.53
N GLY A 198 2.02 -9.86 31.42
CA GLY A 198 1.17 -8.71 31.13
C GLY A 198 1.88 -7.56 30.39
N GLN A 199 3.18 -7.66 30.12
CA GLN A 199 3.87 -6.67 29.30
C GLN A 199 3.38 -6.73 27.85
N VAL A 200 2.93 -5.59 27.33
CA VAL A 200 2.52 -5.48 25.92
C VAL A 200 3.77 -5.46 25.05
N PHE A 201 3.95 -6.50 24.24
CA PHE A 201 5.04 -6.60 23.28
C PHE A 201 4.70 -5.86 21.98
N LEU A 202 3.47 -6.04 21.47
CA LEU A 202 2.95 -5.34 20.31
C LEU A 202 1.49 -4.95 20.52
N LYS A 203 1.13 -3.72 20.16
CA LYS A 203 -0.21 -3.17 20.34
C LYS A 203 -0.89 -2.93 18.99
N ARG A 204 -1.87 -3.78 18.65
CA ARG A 204 -2.83 -3.63 17.54
C ARG A 204 -2.19 -3.15 16.23
N ILE A 205 -1.46 -4.05 15.58
CA ILE A 205 -0.77 -3.80 14.30
C ILE A 205 -1.15 -4.84 13.25
N ASN A 206 -1.04 -4.48 11.97
CA ASN A 206 -1.07 -5.48 10.90
C ASN A 206 0.30 -6.14 10.81
N LEU A 207 0.36 -7.46 10.99
CA LEU A 207 1.62 -8.21 10.93
C LEU A 207 2.09 -8.32 9.47
N PRO A 208 3.26 -7.78 9.10
CA PRO A 208 3.79 -7.91 7.76
C PRO A 208 4.34 -9.33 7.52
N CYS A 209 4.06 -9.90 6.35
CA CYS A 209 4.65 -11.16 5.90
C CYS A 209 6.00 -10.90 5.24
N LYS A 210 7.00 -11.76 5.48
CA LYS A 210 8.28 -11.74 4.76
C LYS A 210 8.07 -12.28 3.34
N THR A 211 7.57 -11.45 2.42
CA THR A 211 7.57 -11.78 0.98
C THR A 211 8.53 -10.86 0.23
N SER A 212 9.36 -11.43 -0.64
CA SER A 212 10.45 -10.73 -1.34
C SER A 212 10.02 -9.63 -2.31
N ARG A 213 8.72 -9.52 -2.64
CA ARG A 213 8.23 -8.68 -3.75
C ARG A 213 7.08 -7.73 -3.41
N SER A 214 6.42 -7.86 -2.26
CA SER A 214 5.31 -6.96 -1.89
C SER A 214 5.10 -6.87 -0.38
N ARG A 215 4.64 -5.70 0.10
CA ARG A 215 4.17 -5.52 1.49
C ARG A 215 2.82 -6.22 1.65
N ARG A 216 2.84 -7.54 1.87
CA ARG A 216 1.68 -8.34 2.27
C ARG A 216 1.57 -8.37 3.80
N TYR A 217 0.36 -8.38 4.32
CA TYR A 217 0.08 -8.58 5.75
C TYR A 217 -0.62 -9.92 5.96
N TYR A 218 -0.35 -10.57 7.09
CA TYR A 218 -1.04 -11.80 7.49
C TYR A 218 -2.53 -11.52 7.69
N ARG A 219 -3.37 -12.43 7.22
CA ARG A 219 -4.82 -12.40 7.45
C ARG A 219 -5.19 -13.26 8.64
N SER A 220 -6.33 -12.99 9.26
CA SER A 220 -6.81 -13.71 10.44
C SER A 220 -6.93 -15.23 10.26
N TRP A 221 -7.24 -15.71 9.05
CA TRP A 221 -7.33 -17.15 8.74
C TRP A 221 -5.98 -17.84 8.51
N GLU A 222 -4.91 -17.08 8.24
CA GLU A 222 -3.55 -17.59 8.03
C GLU A 222 -2.81 -17.81 9.37
N LEU A 223 -3.37 -17.29 10.46
CA LEU A 223 -2.83 -17.42 11.81
C LEU A 223 -3.57 -18.53 12.56
N TYR A 224 -2.95 -19.70 12.64
CA TYR A 224 -3.49 -20.86 13.34
C TYR A 224 -2.37 -21.67 14.02
N PRO A 225 -2.69 -22.51 15.03
CA PRO A 225 -1.73 -23.39 15.67
C PRO A 225 -1.01 -24.27 14.65
N GLY A 226 0.32 -24.38 14.74
CA GLY A 226 1.18 -25.13 13.84
C GLY A 226 1.96 -24.28 12.82
N VAL A 227 1.69 -22.97 12.77
CA VAL A 227 2.33 -22.04 11.82
C VAL A 227 3.48 -21.28 12.46
N TRP A 228 4.56 -21.11 11.68
CA TRP A 228 5.63 -20.16 11.97
C TRP A 228 5.30 -18.78 11.43
N VAL A 229 5.43 -17.77 12.29
CA VAL A 229 5.11 -16.37 11.97
C VAL A 229 6.28 -15.49 12.31
N ASP A 230 6.70 -14.68 11.35
CA ASP A 230 7.75 -13.70 11.55
C ASP A 230 7.22 -12.37 12.08
N VAL A 231 7.48 -12.12 13.36
CA VAL A 231 7.10 -10.88 14.04
C VAL A 231 8.30 -9.94 14.07
N PHE A 232 8.42 -9.05 13.07
CA PHE A 232 9.55 -8.11 12.92
C PHE A 232 10.92 -8.75 13.15
N THR A 233 11.27 -9.70 12.26
CA THR A 233 12.53 -10.47 12.30
C THR A 233 12.67 -11.43 13.48
N ARG A 234 11.62 -11.66 14.27
CA ARG A 234 11.59 -12.67 15.33
C ARG A 234 10.65 -13.81 14.90
N PRO A 235 11.17 -14.99 14.57
CA PRO A 235 10.33 -16.13 14.22
C PRO A 235 9.63 -16.64 15.50
N MET A 236 8.31 -16.67 15.48
CA MET A 236 7.48 -17.18 16.56
C MET A 236 6.68 -18.38 16.07
N PHE A 237 6.54 -19.39 16.92
CA PHE A 237 5.72 -20.57 16.62
C PHE A 237 4.39 -20.47 17.37
N ILE A 238 3.27 -20.61 16.66
CA ILE A 238 1.94 -20.66 17.28
C ILE A 238 1.66 -22.10 17.67
N TYR A 239 1.60 -22.40 18.96
CA TYR A 239 1.47 -23.78 19.44
C TYR A 239 0.06 -24.15 19.91
N GLY A 240 -0.80 -23.19 20.15
CA GLY A 240 -2.14 -23.49 20.65
C GLY A 240 -3.10 -22.31 20.61
N CYS A 241 -4.29 -22.54 21.13
CA CYS A 241 -5.33 -21.54 21.23
C CYS A 241 -5.98 -21.52 22.62
N GLU A 242 -6.35 -20.32 23.06
CA GLU A 242 -7.09 -20.08 24.30
C GLU A 242 -8.54 -19.69 23.97
N GLY A 243 -9.49 -20.07 24.83
CA GLY A 243 -10.89 -19.73 24.65
C GLY A 243 -11.68 -20.74 23.82
N THR A 244 -12.90 -21.03 24.28
CA THR A 244 -13.80 -22.03 23.70
C THR A 244 -14.25 -21.65 22.29
N GLU A 245 -14.52 -20.37 22.05
CA GLU A 245 -14.94 -19.85 20.74
C GLU A 245 -13.80 -19.95 19.70
N SER A 246 -12.59 -19.55 20.09
CA SER A 246 -11.41 -19.62 19.21
C SER A 246 -11.06 -21.06 18.86
N ARG A 247 -11.11 -21.96 19.85
CA ARG A 247 -10.86 -23.39 19.63
C ARG A 247 -11.89 -24.04 18.71
N ALA A 248 -13.18 -23.79 18.92
CA ALA A 248 -14.23 -24.35 18.08
C ALA A 248 -14.11 -23.88 16.62
N PHE A 249 -13.83 -22.59 16.42
CA PHE A 249 -13.64 -22.01 15.10
C PHE A 249 -12.41 -22.57 14.38
N LEU A 250 -11.26 -22.61 15.05
CA LEU A 250 -10.01 -23.13 14.46
C LEU A 250 -10.08 -24.64 14.20
N GLN A 251 -10.75 -25.40 15.07
CA GLN A 251 -10.95 -26.83 14.88
C GLN A 251 -11.81 -27.14 13.65
N GLN A 252 -12.81 -26.30 13.38
CA GLN A 252 -13.64 -26.43 12.19
C GLN A 252 -12.87 -26.12 10.89
N GLN A 253 -11.93 -25.17 10.93
CA GLN A 253 -11.19 -24.73 9.73
C GLN A 253 -9.94 -25.59 9.45
N HIS A 254 -9.13 -25.85 10.47
CA HIS A 254 -7.78 -26.41 10.34
C HIS A 254 -7.59 -27.75 11.06
N GLY A 255 -8.62 -28.24 11.76
CA GLY A 255 -8.59 -29.53 12.45
C GLY A 255 -7.86 -29.49 13.80
N GLN A 256 -6.58 -29.82 13.84
CA GLN A 256 -5.83 -29.92 15.10
C GLN A 256 -5.54 -28.53 15.68
N THR A 257 -5.91 -28.32 16.94
CA THR A 257 -5.87 -26.99 17.59
C THR A 257 -4.84 -26.85 18.70
N ASP A 258 -4.25 -27.96 19.15
CA ASP A 258 -3.25 -27.98 20.22
C ASP A 258 -2.02 -28.81 19.80
N PHE A 259 -0.84 -28.19 19.91
CA PHE A 259 0.46 -28.82 19.71
C PHE A 259 1.11 -29.00 21.08
N SER A 260 0.80 -30.11 21.75
CA SER A 260 1.40 -30.44 23.06
C SER A 260 2.93 -30.63 22.99
N ASP A 261 3.45 -31.03 21.83
CA ASP A 261 4.87 -31.30 21.58
C ASP A 261 5.64 -30.10 21.00
N TYR A 262 5.13 -28.87 21.18
CA TYR A 262 5.75 -27.66 20.63
C TYR A 262 7.21 -27.47 21.02
N GLU A 263 7.65 -28.06 22.12
CA GLU A 263 9.06 -28.03 22.55
C GLU A 263 10.00 -28.67 21.53
N ARG A 264 9.59 -29.78 20.90
CA ARG A 264 10.39 -30.44 19.86
C ARG A 264 10.46 -29.59 18.58
N VAL A 265 9.34 -28.98 18.21
CA VAL A 265 9.25 -28.10 17.03
C VAL A 265 10.13 -26.87 17.18
N LEU A 266 10.24 -26.34 18.40
CA LEU A 266 11.16 -25.23 18.70
C LEU A 266 12.64 -25.62 18.58
N ASP A 267 13.00 -26.85 18.92
CA ASP A 267 14.38 -27.35 18.79
C ASP A 267 14.76 -27.59 17.32
N GLU A 268 13.80 -28.01 16.48
CA GLU A 268 13.97 -28.13 15.03
C GLU A 268 14.03 -26.76 14.33
N GLY A 269 13.36 -25.76 14.90
CA GLY A 269 13.29 -24.39 14.38
C GLY A 269 12.28 -24.21 13.25
N PRO A 270 12.11 -22.98 12.74
CA PRO A 270 11.25 -22.74 11.58
C PRO A 270 11.77 -23.55 10.38
N PRO A 271 10.87 -24.07 9.52
CA PRO A 271 11.29 -24.69 8.28
C PRO A 271 12.13 -23.67 7.51
N ILE A 272 13.24 -24.13 6.92
CA ILE A 272 14.16 -23.26 6.20
C ILE A 272 13.40 -22.70 4.98
N GLU A 273 13.01 -21.43 5.03
CA GLU A 273 12.53 -20.71 3.86
C GLU A 273 13.72 -20.60 2.89
N HIS A 274 13.85 -21.53 1.95
CA HIS A 274 14.74 -21.35 0.83
C HIS A 274 14.14 -20.24 -0.05
N ILE A 275 14.54 -19.00 0.22
CA ILE A 275 14.28 -17.87 -0.69
C ILE A 275 14.96 -18.25 -2.00
N ILE A 276 14.19 -18.76 -2.95
CA ILE A 276 14.67 -18.95 -4.31
C ILE A 276 14.83 -17.54 -4.88
N GLU A 277 16.03 -16.97 -4.75
CA GLU A 277 16.41 -15.78 -5.50
C GLU A 277 16.36 -16.15 -6.99
N THR A 278 15.22 -15.89 -7.64
CA THR A 278 15.11 -16.03 -9.08
C THR A 278 16.11 -15.07 -9.72
N PRO A 279 17.14 -15.55 -10.43
CA PRO A 279 18.10 -14.66 -11.06
C PRO A 279 17.39 -13.83 -12.13
N PRO A 280 17.85 -12.59 -12.42
CA PRO A 280 17.22 -11.73 -13.42
C PRO A 280 17.30 -12.31 -14.84
N THR A 281 18.31 -13.16 -15.08
CA THR A 281 18.50 -13.86 -16.37
C THR A 281 18.84 -15.33 -16.15
N LEU A 282 18.30 -16.20 -16.99
CA LEU A 282 18.71 -17.60 -17.11
C LEU A 282 19.52 -17.77 -18.39
N LYS A 283 20.70 -18.38 -18.29
CA LYS A 283 21.61 -18.57 -19.43
C LYS A 283 21.85 -20.05 -19.68
N PHE A 284 21.69 -20.44 -20.93
CA PHE A 284 21.87 -21.80 -21.38
C PHE A 284 22.78 -21.86 -22.61
N ILE A 285 23.57 -22.92 -22.70
CA ILE A 285 24.16 -23.34 -23.98
C ILE A 285 23.15 -24.27 -24.63
N ALA A 286 22.76 -23.94 -25.86
CA ALA A 286 21.79 -24.68 -26.64
C ALA A 286 22.36 -25.12 -27.99
N GLU A 287 21.87 -26.23 -28.53
CA GLU A 287 22.20 -26.73 -29.86
C GLU A 287 20.96 -26.68 -30.75
N MET A 288 21.14 -26.28 -32.00
CA MET A 288 20.05 -26.16 -32.96
C MET A 288 19.72 -27.53 -33.57
N LEU A 289 18.46 -27.96 -33.52
CA LEU A 289 18.05 -29.28 -34.04
C LEU A 289 17.65 -29.24 -35.51
N ASN A 290 16.98 -28.17 -35.95
CA ASN A 290 16.39 -28.04 -37.29
C ASN A 290 16.82 -26.71 -37.93
N GLY A 291 18.04 -26.66 -38.47
CA GLY A 291 18.49 -25.52 -39.26
C GLY A 291 19.86 -25.69 -39.88
N PRO A 292 20.31 -24.69 -40.67
CA PRO A 292 21.58 -24.72 -41.39
C PRO A 292 22.81 -24.65 -40.47
N PHE A 293 22.60 -24.50 -39.15
CA PHE A 293 23.64 -24.35 -38.14
C PHE A 293 23.53 -25.41 -37.03
N ALA A 294 23.08 -26.62 -37.38
CA ALA A 294 22.90 -27.70 -36.40
C ALA A 294 24.18 -28.02 -35.60
N ASP A 295 25.35 -27.94 -36.24
CA ASP A 295 26.64 -28.21 -35.59
C ASP A 295 27.15 -27.06 -34.69
N LYS A 296 26.42 -25.94 -34.61
CA LYS A 296 26.82 -24.77 -33.83
C LYS A 296 26.12 -24.74 -32.47
N LYS A 297 26.88 -24.31 -31.47
CA LYS A 297 26.37 -24.01 -30.13
C LYS A 297 25.96 -22.54 -30.02
N PHE A 298 24.80 -22.33 -29.42
CA PHE A 298 24.21 -21.03 -29.15
C PHE A 298 24.18 -20.77 -27.64
N VAL A 299 24.23 -19.51 -27.25
CA VAL A 299 23.94 -19.04 -25.90
C VAL A 299 22.54 -18.45 -25.93
N LEU A 300 21.64 -19.08 -25.19
CA LEU A 300 20.27 -18.62 -24.98
C LEU A 300 20.21 -17.89 -23.64
N THR A 301 19.76 -16.64 -23.65
CA THR A 301 19.53 -15.82 -22.46
C THR A 301 18.05 -15.52 -22.34
N TYR A 302 17.43 -15.98 -21.27
CA TYR A 302 16.05 -15.65 -20.93
C TYR A 302 16.02 -14.55 -19.87
N HIS A 303 15.30 -13.46 -20.14
CA HIS A 303 15.11 -12.35 -19.22
C HIS A 303 13.82 -12.56 -18.42
N VAL A 304 13.94 -12.79 -17.12
CA VAL A 304 12.82 -13.19 -16.26
C VAL A 304 11.77 -12.09 -16.14
N ASN A 305 12.19 -10.83 -16.12
CA ASN A 305 11.29 -9.69 -15.93
C ASN A 305 10.52 -9.30 -17.20
N SER A 306 11.17 -9.36 -18.38
CA SER A 306 10.54 -9.00 -19.66
C SER A 306 9.93 -10.19 -20.40
N GLN A 307 10.19 -11.42 -19.94
CA GLN A 307 9.78 -12.66 -20.62
C GLN A 307 10.27 -12.71 -22.07
N GLU A 308 11.51 -12.26 -22.28
CA GLU A 308 12.15 -12.21 -23.60
C GLU A 308 13.32 -13.18 -23.65
N VAL A 309 13.56 -13.73 -24.85
CA VAL A 309 14.64 -14.66 -25.13
C VAL A 309 15.55 -14.07 -26.19
N ASP A 310 16.83 -13.99 -25.86
CA ASP A 310 17.92 -13.67 -26.77
C ASP A 310 18.73 -14.93 -27.08
N ILE A 311 19.02 -15.16 -28.35
CA ILE A 311 19.80 -16.29 -28.85
C ILE A 311 20.97 -15.74 -29.65
N ALA A 312 22.19 -16.06 -29.24
CA ALA A 312 23.40 -15.69 -29.94
C ALA A 312 24.31 -16.90 -30.16
N GLU A 313 25.21 -16.84 -31.14
CA GLU A 313 26.24 -17.86 -31.28
C GLU A 313 27.18 -17.85 -30.06
N SER A 314 27.64 -19.02 -29.63
CA SER A 314 28.62 -19.10 -28.55
C SER A 314 29.98 -18.55 -28.99
N GLY A 315 30.60 -17.70 -28.16
CA GLY A 315 31.89 -17.09 -28.47
C GLY A 315 33.06 -18.09 -28.40
N MET A 316 33.95 -18.05 -29.39
CA MET A 316 35.07 -19.00 -29.53
C MET A 316 36.12 -18.93 -28.40
N ARG A 317 36.22 -17.82 -27.66
CA ARG A 317 37.33 -17.56 -26.72
C ARG A 317 36.99 -17.80 -25.24
N ARG A 318 35.71 -17.66 -24.85
CA ARG A 318 35.26 -17.80 -23.45
C ARG A 318 33.93 -18.53 -23.41
N LYS A 319 33.82 -19.56 -22.57
CA LYS A 319 32.54 -20.23 -22.28
C LYS A 319 31.56 -19.17 -21.72
N TRP A 320 30.29 -19.24 -22.15
CA TRP A 320 29.23 -18.27 -21.81
C TRP A 320 29.36 -16.87 -22.42
N SER A 321 30.33 -16.64 -23.32
CA SER A 321 30.39 -15.39 -24.07
C SER A 321 29.41 -15.39 -25.24
N VAL A 322 28.72 -14.26 -25.40
CA VAL A 322 27.77 -14.00 -26.48
C VAL A 322 28.57 -13.55 -27.70
N GLY A 323 28.46 -14.30 -28.80
CA GLY A 323 29.04 -13.99 -30.09
C GLY A 323 28.08 -13.18 -30.95
N ARG A 324 27.92 -13.57 -32.23
CA ARG A 324 26.98 -12.91 -33.13
C ARG A 324 25.54 -13.21 -32.72
N ALA A 325 24.72 -12.17 -32.57
CA ALA A 325 23.29 -12.33 -32.33
C ALA A 325 22.62 -13.10 -33.48
N PHE A 326 21.78 -14.06 -33.11
CA PHE A 326 20.97 -14.85 -34.05
C PHE A 326 19.51 -14.40 -33.99
N LEU A 327 18.94 -14.30 -32.79
CA LEU A 327 17.61 -13.75 -32.52
C LEU A 327 17.65 -12.92 -31.23
N GLU A 328 16.97 -11.78 -31.20
CA GLU A 328 16.96 -10.87 -30.04
C GLU A 328 15.51 -10.45 -29.75
N GLY A 329 15.18 -10.28 -28.46
CA GLY A 329 13.91 -9.74 -28.00
C GLY A 329 12.69 -10.62 -28.32
N ILE A 330 12.85 -11.94 -28.35
CA ILE A 330 11.71 -12.83 -28.66
C ILE A 330 10.84 -12.98 -27.42
N HIS A 331 9.60 -12.49 -27.47
CA HIS A 331 8.64 -12.75 -26.40
C HIS A 331 8.32 -14.24 -26.27
N SER A 332 8.53 -14.79 -25.07
CA SER A 332 8.33 -16.21 -24.77
C SER A 332 6.91 -16.52 -24.31
N HIS A 333 5.88 -16.02 -25.00
CA HIS A 333 4.48 -16.26 -24.61
C HIS A 333 4.10 -17.75 -24.49
N GLN A 334 4.84 -18.63 -25.15
CA GLN A 334 4.64 -20.08 -25.14
C GLN A 334 5.41 -20.80 -24.03
N TYR A 335 6.35 -20.12 -23.35
CA TYR A 335 7.26 -20.74 -22.38
C TYR A 335 7.33 -19.91 -21.10
N SER A 336 6.79 -20.47 -20.01
CA SER A 336 7.07 -20.02 -18.64
C SER A 336 8.50 -20.37 -18.23
N ILE A 337 9.02 -19.70 -17.19
CA ILE A 337 10.32 -19.95 -16.55
C ILE A 337 10.55 -21.44 -16.23
N ASP A 338 9.49 -22.19 -15.93
CA ASP A 338 9.55 -23.61 -15.58
C ASP A 338 9.92 -24.53 -16.74
N HIS A 339 9.75 -24.08 -17.98
CA HIS A 339 10.10 -24.86 -19.19
C HIS A 339 11.60 -24.80 -19.52
N PHE A 340 12.34 -23.87 -18.90
CA PHE A 340 13.77 -23.68 -19.10
C PHE A 340 14.57 -24.61 -18.17
N THR A 341 14.61 -25.90 -18.52
CA THR A 341 15.38 -26.93 -17.82
C THR A 341 16.43 -27.56 -18.74
N ILE A 342 17.48 -28.12 -18.15
CA ILE A 342 18.52 -28.80 -18.92
C ILE A 342 17.90 -30.02 -19.62
N GLY A 343 18.11 -30.14 -20.93
CA GLY A 343 17.56 -31.21 -21.77
C GLY A 343 16.24 -30.87 -22.45
N SER A 344 15.57 -29.78 -22.07
CA SER A 344 14.32 -29.36 -22.72
C SER A 344 14.59 -28.83 -24.14
N THR A 345 13.59 -28.99 -25.02
CA THR A 345 13.65 -28.50 -26.40
C THR A 345 12.68 -27.35 -26.57
N MET A 346 13.19 -26.20 -27.02
CA MET A 346 12.44 -24.97 -27.18
C MET A 346 12.40 -24.55 -28.63
N THR A 347 11.22 -24.20 -29.13
CA THR A 347 11.04 -23.81 -30.53
C THR A 347 10.72 -22.33 -30.62
N PHE A 348 11.57 -21.59 -31.32
CA PHE A 348 11.39 -20.17 -31.61
C PHE A 348 11.24 -20.00 -33.11
N TYR A 349 10.09 -19.49 -33.54
CA TYR A 349 9.69 -19.44 -34.96
C TYR A 349 9.77 -20.83 -35.62
N ARG A 350 10.70 -21.01 -36.56
CA ARG A 350 10.91 -22.27 -37.30
C ARG A 350 12.08 -23.11 -36.79
N TRP A 351 12.74 -22.66 -35.73
CA TRP A 351 13.98 -23.25 -35.22
C TRP A 351 13.80 -23.77 -33.80
N SER A 352 14.30 -24.96 -33.56
CA SER A 352 14.20 -25.72 -32.32
C SER A 352 15.59 -25.88 -31.75
N PHE A 353 15.71 -25.60 -30.46
CA PHE A 353 16.96 -25.57 -29.72
C PHE A 353 16.85 -26.50 -28.53
N LYS A 354 17.82 -27.39 -28.36
CA LYS A 354 17.93 -28.25 -27.18
C LYS A 354 18.87 -27.60 -26.17
N LEU A 355 18.40 -27.38 -24.95
CA LEU A 355 19.22 -26.83 -23.86
C LEU A 355 20.16 -27.92 -23.34
N LEU A 356 21.48 -27.69 -23.40
CA LEU A 356 22.50 -28.68 -23.03
C LEU A 356 23.12 -28.40 -21.66
N GLU A 357 23.50 -27.15 -21.41
CA GLU A 357 24.17 -26.74 -20.16
C GLU A 357 23.57 -25.42 -19.66
N ALA A 358 23.56 -25.22 -18.35
CA ALA A 358 23.17 -23.97 -17.71
C ALA A 358 24.39 -23.26 -17.11
N ASP A 359 24.37 -21.92 -17.12
CA ASP A 359 25.40 -21.08 -16.48
C ASP A 359 25.42 -21.36 -14.96
N PRO A 360 26.54 -21.25 -14.23
CA PRO A 360 26.60 -21.63 -12.81
C PRO A 360 25.52 -20.99 -11.94
N ASN A 361 25.15 -19.73 -12.21
CA ASN A 361 24.08 -19.03 -11.51
C ASN A 361 22.69 -19.65 -11.81
N THR A 362 22.43 -19.97 -13.08
CA THR A 362 21.21 -20.64 -13.52
C THR A 362 21.13 -22.07 -12.96
N LEU A 363 22.26 -22.77 -12.92
CA LEU A 363 22.36 -24.12 -12.37
C LEU A 363 22.15 -24.16 -10.86
N GLN A 364 22.65 -23.16 -10.12
CA GLN A 364 22.37 -22.99 -8.70
C GLN A 364 20.87 -22.76 -8.45
N TYR A 365 20.23 -21.92 -9.27
CA TYR A 365 18.79 -21.70 -9.22
C TYR A 365 17.99 -22.98 -9.51
N LEU A 366 18.34 -23.73 -10.57
CA LEU A 366 17.65 -24.99 -10.90
C LEU A 366 17.78 -26.03 -9.78
N ARG A 367 18.97 -26.18 -9.17
CA ARG A 367 19.18 -27.06 -8.02
C ARG A 367 18.34 -26.67 -6.81
N SER A 368 18.23 -25.37 -6.53
CA SER A 368 17.40 -24.88 -5.41
C SER A 368 15.90 -25.16 -5.61
N LYS A 369 15.47 -25.32 -6.87
CA LYS A 369 14.10 -25.70 -7.24
C LYS A 369 13.88 -27.21 -7.13
N GLU A 370 14.85 -28.03 -7.53
CA GLU A 370 14.75 -29.50 -7.45
C GLU A 370 14.72 -30.04 -6.00
N THR A 371 15.45 -29.42 -5.08
CA THR A 371 15.41 -29.79 -3.66
C THR A 371 14.03 -29.55 -3.02
N HIS A 372 13.24 -28.62 -3.56
CA HIS A 372 11.89 -28.33 -3.09
C HIS A 372 10.87 -29.46 -3.41
N ASP A 373 11.06 -30.20 -4.52
CA ASP A 373 10.14 -31.27 -4.92
C ASP A 373 10.34 -32.56 -4.10
N TYR A 374 11.51 -32.76 -3.48
CA TYR A 374 11.80 -33.93 -2.65
C TYR A 374 11.28 -33.81 -1.21
N ASP A 375 11.14 -32.59 -0.69
CA ASP A 375 10.57 -32.33 0.65
C ASP A 375 9.02 -32.22 0.62
N ALA A 376 8.41 -32.38 -0.56
CA ALA A 376 6.97 -32.32 -0.77
C ALA A 376 6.28 -33.70 -0.93
N VAL A 377 6.99 -34.81 -0.66
CA VAL A 377 6.47 -36.20 -0.74
C VAL A 377 6.32 -36.84 0.63
#